data_AF-A0AAV2S0D0-F1
#
_entry.id   AF-A0AAV2S0D0-F1
#
_cell.length_a   1.000
_cell.length_b   1.000
_cell.length_c   1.000
_cell.angle_alpha   90.00
_cell.angle_beta   90.00
_cell.angle_gamma   90.00
#
_symmetry.space_group_name_H-M   'P 1'
#
loop_
_entity.id
_entity.type
_entity.pdbx_description
1 polymer ?
#
loop_
_entity_poly.entity_id
_entity_poly.type
_entity_poly.pdbx_seq_one_letter_code
_entity_poly.pdbx_strand_id
1 'polypeptide(L)'
;SPITTVVPSTCDAEGWSNWMNLHRPNAEGEYESVKELLKEFSLCPTHYITDVECRPKRGGALEEFVTCDTKGAFCRNNAGLQYCQDYEIRIFCQCECQDGLGMMDGSIKHEQVTASSYRSADDKGHFGRLESLWGWTAQTVNQNDKESIIREWIQIDLEEIKEITGIITQGHYYYNQWLEAFAVQVSKTGARWEDVRGDDSEFAK
;
A
#
# COMPACT_ATOMS: atom_id res chain seq x y z
N SER A 1 -25.68 -8.02 -21.58
CA SER A 1 -24.83 -6.96 -21.01
C SER A 1 -23.88 -7.62 -20.01
N PRO A 2 -22.56 -7.38 -20.05
CA PRO A 2 -21.72 -7.85 -18.96
C PRO A 2 -22.05 -6.99 -17.73
N ILE A 3 -22.29 -7.67 -16.60
CA ILE A 3 -22.36 -7.02 -15.29
C ILE A 3 -20.94 -6.59 -14.97
N THR A 4 -20.68 -5.29 -15.01
CA THR A 4 -19.44 -4.72 -14.49
C THR A 4 -19.56 -4.75 -12.98
N THR A 5 -18.98 -5.77 -12.36
CA THR A 5 -18.78 -5.77 -10.91
C THR A 5 -17.78 -4.65 -10.63
N VAL A 6 -18.27 -3.54 -10.09
CA VAL A 6 -17.42 -2.45 -9.63
C VAL A 6 -16.77 -2.96 -8.35
N VAL A 7 -15.62 -3.61 -8.49
CA VAL A 7 -14.74 -3.86 -7.36
C VAL A 7 -14.29 -2.47 -6.90
N PRO A 8 -14.51 -2.06 -5.63
CA PRO A 8 -14.03 -0.76 -5.17
C PRO A 8 -12.51 -0.76 -5.36
N SER A 9 -12.00 0.00 -6.32
CA SER A 9 -10.56 0.07 -6.58
C SER A 9 -9.84 0.97 -5.57
N THR A 10 -10.59 1.79 -4.84
CA THR A 10 -10.09 2.86 -3.99
C THR A 10 -10.68 2.76 -2.59
N CYS A 11 -9.86 3.08 -1.60
CA CYS A 11 -10.29 3.27 -0.23
C CYS A 11 -10.77 4.73 -0.12
N ASP A 12 -12.08 4.95 -0.16
CA ASP A 12 -12.65 6.30 -0.30
C ASP A 12 -12.58 7.13 0.99
N ALA A 13 -12.45 6.50 2.15
CA ALA A 13 -12.32 7.16 3.44
C ALA A 13 -11.67 6.25 4.49
N GLU A 14 -10.66 6.78 5.21
CA GLU A 14 -10.06 6.09 6.34
C GLU A 14 -11.03 6.07 7.53
N GLY A 15 -11.13 4.94 8.20
CA GLY A 15 -11.90 4.83 9.42
C GLY A 15 -12.50 3.46 9.70
N TRP A 16 -13.24 3.41 10.80
CA TRP A 16 -14.01 2.24 11.20
C TRP A 16 -15.32 2.15 10.41
N SER A 17 -15.63 0.97 9.91
CA SER A 17 -16.97 0.65 9.43
C SER A 17 -17.99 0.61 10.59
N ASN A 18 -19.27 0.55 10.25
CA ASN A 18 -20.30 0.19 11.20
C ASN A 18 -20.09 -1.26 11.69
N TRP A 19 -20.61 -1.58 12.87
CA TRP A 19 -20.67 -2.96 13.35
C TRP A 19 -21.56 -3.79 12.42
N MET A 20 -21.07 -4.97 12.05
CA MET A 20 -21.71 -5.89 11.10
C MET A 20 -21.78 -7.29 11.72
N ASN A 21 -22.88 -7.98 11.43
CA ASN A 21 -23.19 -9.32 11.91
C ASN A 21 -23.94 -10.03 10.78
N LEU A 22 -23.23 -10.86 10.04
CA LEU A 22 -23.75 -11.55 8.87
C LEU A 22 -24.31 -12.93 9.23
N HIS A 23 -23.70 -13.61 10.19
CA HIS A 23 -24.07 -14.97 10.56
C HIS A 23 -24.64 -15.02 11.97
N ARG A 24 -25.18 -16.20 12.32
CA ARG A 24 -25.66 -16.49 13.66
C ARG A 24 -25.06 -17.81 14.10
N PRO A 25 -24.82 -18.01 15.42
CA PRO A 25 -24.16 -19.20 15.89
C PRO A 25 -24.98 -20.43 15.53
N ASN A 26 -24.32 -21.43 14.95
CA ASN A 26 -24.92 -22.70 14.55
C ASN A 26 -24.34 -23.85 15.39
N ALA A 27 -24.62 -25.10 14.99
CA ALA A 27 -24.15 -26.27 15.72
C ALA A 27 -22.61 -26.38 15.77
N GLU A 28 -21.90 -25.85 14.77
CA GLU A 28 -20.44 -25.90 14.66
C GLU A 28 -19.75 -24.74 15.42
N GLY A 29 -20.42 -23.61 15.58
CA GLY A 29 -19.88 -22.43 16.25
C GLY A 29 -20.39 -21.13 15.63
N GLU A 30 -19.57 -20.09 15.71
CA GLU A 30 -19.85 -18.79 15.12
C GLU A 30 -18.69 -18.32 14.23
N TYR A 31 -19.03 -17.71 13.10
CA TYR A 31 -18.06 -17.13 12.20
C TYR A 31 -18.59 -15.84 11.57
N GLU A 32 -17.83 -14.76 11.71
CA GLU A 32 -18.03 -13.52 10.97
C GLU A 32 -16.82 -13.30 10.08
N SER A 33 -16.91 -13.72 8.81
CA SER A 33 -15.76 -13.67 7.89
C SER A 33 -15.69 -12.33 7.19
N VAL A 34 -14.52 -11.66 7.29
CA VAL A 34 -14.22 -10.45 6.50
C VAL A 34 -14.45 -10.70 5.02
N LYS A 35 -14.06 -11.87 4.49
CA LYS A 35 -14.25 -12.21 3.07
C LYS A 35 -15.71 -12.25 2.63
N GLU A 36 -16.61 -12.64 3.52
CA GLU A 36 -18.05 -12.68 3.23
C GLU A 36 -18.67 -11.30 3.41
N LEU A 37 -18.25 -10.56 4.45
CA LEU A 37 -18.63 -9.17 4.66
C LEU A 37 -18.26 -8.28 3.46
N LEU A 38 -17.08 -8.46 2.87
CA LEU A 38 -16.66 -7.73 1.66
C LEU A 38 -17.54 -7.98 0.43
N LYS A 39 -18.35 -9.06 0.41
CA LYS A 39 -19.30 -9.33 -0.67
C LYS A 39 -20.66 -8.67 -0.42
N GLU A 40 -21.02 -8.51 0.85
CA GLU A 40 -22.33 -8.00 1.26
C GLU A 40 -22.32 -6.49 1.51
N PHE A 41 -21.19 -5.95 1.95
CA PHE A 41 -21.02 -4.55 2.31
C PHE A 41 -20.00 -3.86 1.41
N SER A 42 -20.27 -2.61 1.06
CA SER A 42 -19.31 -1.74 0.39
C SER A 42 -18.23 -1.29 1.39
N LEU A 43 -17.16 -2.07 1.47
CA LEU A 43 -16.00 -1.86 2.33
C LEU A 43 -14.74 -1.67 1.48
N CYS A 44 -13.64 -1.23 2.10
CA CYS A 44 -12.36 -1.12 1.41
C CYS A 44 -11.82 -2.50 0.96
N PRO A 45 -10.99 -2.53 -0.10
CA PRO A 45 -10.24 -3.73 -0.48
C PRO A 45 -9.46 -4.37 0.67
N THR A 46 -9.24 -5.68 0.58
CA THR A 46 -8.58 -6.47 1.64
C THR A 46 -7.22 -5.95 2.07
N HIS A 47 -6.45 -5.34 1.17
CA HIS A 47 -5.10 -4.82 1.48
C HIS A 47 -5.12 -3.50 2.26
N TYR A 48 -6.27 -2.82 2.34
CA TYR A 48 -6.45 -1.64 3.20
C TYR A 48 -6.98 -1.97 4.59
N ILE A 49 -7.29 -3.24 4.88
CA ILE A 49 -7.79 -3.68 6.19
C ILE A 49 -6.59 -3.91 7.11
N THR A 50 -6.39 -3.00 8.06
CA THR A 50 -5.28 -3.08 9.01
C THR A 50 -5.71 -3.53 10.40
N ASP A 51 -6.99 -3.39 10.74
CA ASP A 51 -7.51 -3.79 12.04
C ASP A 51 -8.97 -4.29 11.98
N VAL A 52 -9.32 -5.15 12.93
CA VAL A 52 -10.66 -5.71 13.12
C VAL A 52 -10.96 -5.77 14.61
N GLU A 53 -12.08 -5.18 14.99
CA GLU A 53 -12.62 -5.34 16.35
C GLU A 53 -13.82 -6.28 16.35
N CYS A 54 -13.91 -7.10 17.40
CA CYS A 54 -15.01 -8.03 17.61
C CYS A 54 -15.63 -7.79 18.98
N ARG A 55 -16.96 -7.90 19.07
CA ARG A 55 -17.67 -7.86 20.36
C ARG A 55 -18.90 -8.77 20.38
N PRO A 56 -19.32 -9.26 21.55
CA PRO A 56 -20.60 -9.95 21.66
C PRO A 56 -21.76 -8.99 21.35
N LYS A 57 -22.67 -9.40 20.48
CA LYS A 57 -23.84 -8.60 20.08
C LYS A 57 -24.77 -8.24 21.25
N ARG A 58 -24.82 -9.12 22.26
CA ARG A 58 -25.60 -8.92 23.49
C ARG A 58 -24.85 -8.13 24.57
N GLY A 59 -23.63 -7.66 24.26
CA GLY A 59 -22.73 -7.04 25.22
C GLY A 59 -22.00 -8.06 26.09
N GLY A 60 -20.97 -7.60 26.79
CA GLY A 60 -20.07 -8.44 27.58
C GLY A 60 -18.64 -8.39 27.08
N ALA A 61 -17.76 -9.18 27.72
CA ALA A 61 -16.38 -9.32 27.30
C ALA A 61 -16.25 -10.36 26.18
N LEU A 62 -15.29 -10.15 25.28
CA LEU A 62 -14.91 -11.14 24.29
C LEU A 62 -14.33 -12.37 25.00
N GLU A 63 -14.80 -13.56 24.62
CA GLU A 63 -14.34 -14.81 25.22
C GLU A 63 -12.92 -15.17 24.74
N GLU A 64 -12.09 -15.74 25.61
CA GLU A 64 -10.66 -16.00 25.34
C GLU A 64 -10.42 -16.94 24.15
N PHE A 65 -11.37 -17.83 23.87
CA PHE A 65 -11.29 -18.81 22.79
C PHE A 65 -11.78 -18.28 21.43
N VAL A 66 -12.15 -17.00 21.34
CA VAL A 66 -12.58 -16.37 20.10
C VAL A 66 -11.35 -15.81 19.40
N THR A 67 -11.12 -16.25 18.16
CA THR A 67 -10.16 -15.59 17.28
C THR A 67 -10.79 -14.31 16.75
N CYS A 68 -10.21 -13.16 17.07
CA CYS A 68 -10.55 -11.88 16.49
C CYS A 68 -9.29 -11.30 15.82
N ASP A 69 -9.25 -11.36 14.49
CA ASP A 69 -8.13 -10.87 13.69
C ASP A 69 -8.61 -10.31 12.35
N THR A 70 -7.69 -9.92 11.46
CA THR A 70 -8.00 -9.35 10.13
C THR A 70 -8.79 -10.29 9.20
N LYS A 71 -9.00 -11.55 9.58
CA LYS A 71 -9.87 -12.48 8.85
C LYS A 71 -11.31 -12.45 9.37
N GLY A 72 -11.53 -11.93 10.59
CA GLY A 72 -12.83 -11.77 11.22
C GLY A 72 -12.91 -12.32 12.65
N ALA A 73 -14.13 -12.65 13.09
CA ALA A 73 -14.37 -13.34 14.36
C ALA A 73 -14.68 -14.81 14.13
N PHE A 74 -13.97 -15.71 14.81
CA PHE A 74 -14.18 -17.15 14.68
C PHE A 74 -14.20 -17.83 16.05
N CYS A 75 -15.21 -18.67 16.25
CA CYS A 75 -15.34 -19.52 17.43
C CYS A 75 -15.92 -20.87 17.01
N ARG A 76 -15.43 -21.96 17.62
CA ARG A 76 -15.99 -23.30 17.43
C ARG A 76 -16.66 -23.78 18.71
N ASN A 77 -17.83 -24.38 18.57
CA ASN A 77 -18.49 -25.06 19.68
C ASN A 77 -17.69 -26.30 20.07
N ASN A 78 -17.67 -26.59 21.36
CA ASN A 78 -17.16 -27.84 21.90
C ASN A 78 -18.26 -28.52 22.70
N ALA A 79 -18.67 -29.70 22.24
CA ALA A 79 -19.84 -30.44 22.72
C ALA A 79 -19.77 -30.70 24.23
N GLY A 80 -20.41 -29.83 25.02
CA GLY A 80 -20.56 -29.95 26.47
C GLY A 80 -19.77 -28.96 27.32
N LEU A 81 -18.91 -28.11 26.74
CA LEU A 81 -18.07 -27.18 27.52
C LEU A 81 -18.11 -25.73 27.02
N GLN A 82 -18.34 -25.51 25.72
CA GLN A 82 -18.18 -24.18 25.12
C GLN A 82 -19.18 -23.99 23.98
N TYR A 83 -19.99 -22.93 24.10
CA TYR A 83 -20.91 -22.50 23.06
C TYR A 83 -20.58 -21.07 22.68
N CYS A 84 -20.39 -20.84 21.40
CA CYS A 84 -20.08 -19.52 20.87
C CYS A 84 -21.27 -18.58 21.03
N GLN A 85 -21.00 -17.38 21.52
CA GLN A 85 -21.97 -16.29 21.47
C GLN A 85 -22.12 -15.75 20.04
N ASP A 86 -23.16 -14.95 19.83
CA ASP A 86 -23.40 -14.20 18.60
C ASP A 86 -22.48 -12.96 18.62
N TYR A 87 -21.60 -12.84 17.63
CA TYR A 87 -20.55 -11.82 17.57
C TYR A 87 -20.81 -10.84 16.42
N GLU A 88 -20.46 -9.58 16.62
CA GLU A 88 -20.42 -8.60 15.55
C GLU A 88 -19.02 -8.03 15.42
N ILE A 89 -18.62 -7.69 14.20
CA ILE A 89 -17.29 -7.14 13.90
C ILE A 89 -17.39 -5.80 13.20
N ARG A 90 -16.37 -4.97 13.37
CA ARG A 90 -16.13 -3.79 12.55
C ARG A 90 -14.70 -3.80 12.05
N ILE A 91 -14.49 -3.17 10.91
CA ILE A 91 -13.23 -3.23 10.16
C ILE A 91 -12.68 -1.80 10.08
N PHE A 92 -11.39 -1.64 10.35
CA PHE A 92 -10.68 -0.40 10.11
C PHE A 92 -10.04 -0.44 8.72
N CYS A 93 -10.44 0.51 7.88
CA CYS A 93 -9.84 0.75 6.58
C CYS A 93 -8.80 1.85 6.74
N GLN A 94 -7.53 1.53 6.55
CA GLN A 94 -6.46 2.51 6.44
C GLN A 94 -6.19 2.76 4.96
N CYS A 95 -6.57 3.95 4.48
CA CYS A 95 -6.51 4.28 3.05
C CYS A 95 -5.14 4.79 2.59
N GLU A 96 -4.19 4.92 3.51
CA GLU A 96 -2.79 5.13 3.14
C GLU A 96 -2.23 3.83 2.54
N CYS A 97 -1.80 3.90 1.28
CA CYS A 97 -1.11 2.82 0.62
C CYS A 97 0.25 2.60 1.30
N GLN A 98 0.29 1.76 2.34
CA GLN A 98 1.55 1.40 3.02
C GLN A 98 2.37 0.38 2.22
N ASP A 99 1.77 -0.24 1.20
CA ASP A 99 2.46 -1.19 0.35
C ASP A 99 3.29 -0.45 -0.70
N GLY A 100 4.62 -0.54 -0.56
CA GLY A 100 5.54 -0.08 -1.59
C GLY A 100 5.30 -0.84 -2.89
N LEU A 101 5.30 -0.14 -4.03
CA LEU A 101 5.04 -0.74 -5.35
C LEU A 101 6.13 -1.69 -5.86
N GLY A 102 7.16 -1.97 -5.05
CA GLY A 102 8.16 -3.00 -5.34
C GLY A 102 9.61 -2.53 -5.40
N MET A 103 9.88 -1.26 -5.10
CA MET A 103 11.25 -0.73 -5.09
C MET A 103 12.08 -1.37 -3.97
N MET A 104 11.51 -1.49 -2.77
CA MET A 104 12.20 -2.00 -1.58
C MET A 104 12.34 -3.54 -1.56
N ASP A 105 11.29 -4.27 -1.93
CA ASP A 105 11.23 -5.73 -1.83
C ASP A 105 11.81 -6.46 -3.07
N GLY A 106 12.04 -5.74 -4.17
CA GLY A 106 12.55 -6.30 -5.42
C GLY A 106 11.47 -6.79 -6.39
N SER A 107 10.18 -6.59 -6.09
CA SER A 107 9.06 -6.95 -6.99
C SER A 107 9.11 -6.15 -8.30
N ILE A 108 9.58 -4.89 -8.26
CA ILE A 108 10.03 -4.16 -9.46
C ILE A 108 11.41 -4.69 -9.81
N LYS A 109 11.61 -5.23 -11.02
CA LYS A 109 12.87 -5.83 -11.47
C LYS A 109 13.95 -4.79 -11.76
N HIS A 110 15.19 -5.23 -11.92
CA HIS A 110 16.31 -4.32 -12.20
C HIS A 110 16.15 -3.61 -13.55
N GLU A 111 15.60 -4.31 -14.55
CA GLU A 111 15.37 -3.79 -15.91
C GLU A 111 14.31 -2.69 -15.96
N GLN A 112 13.42 -2.67 -14.96
CA GLN A 112 12.37 -1.68 -14.80
C GLN A 112 12.89 -0.37 -14.16
N VAL A 113 14.12 -0.35 -13.65
CA VAL A 113 14.72 0.85 -13.03
C VAL A 113 15.88 1.33 -13.88
N THR A 114 15.64 2.40 -14.63
CA THR A 114 16.61 3.00 -15.55
C THR A 114 16.97 4.42 -15.11
N ALA A 115 18.05 4.98 -15.65
CA ALA A 115 18.46 6.33 -15.35
C ALA A 115 19.12 6.98 -16.57
N SER A 116 19.14 8.31 -16.61
CA SER A 116 19.81 9.11 -17.64
C SER A 116 21.30 8.78 -17.75
N SER A 117 21.96 8.65 -16.61
CA SER A 117 23.38 8.39 -16.48
C SER A 117 23.70 7.75 -15.13
N TYR A 118 24.94 7.31 -14.96
CA TYR A 118 25.47 6.85 -13.68
C TYR A 118 26.97 7.12 -13.61
N ARG A 119 27.47 7.42 -12.42
CA ARG A 119 28.89 7.74 -12.18
C ARG A 119 29.80 6.53 -12.37
N SER A 120 29.38 5.36 -11.92
CA SER A 120 30.10 4.09 -12.06
C SER A 120 29.14 2.89 -12.15
N ALA A 121 29.68 1.69 -12.38
CA ALA A 121 28.86 0.48 -12.51
C ALA A 121 28.02 0.17 -11.26
N ASP A 122 28.46 0.63 -10.09
CA ASP A 122 27.80 0.44 -8.79
C ASP A 122 26.80 1.57 -8.47
N ASP A 123 26.66 2.58 -9.35
CA ASP A 123 25.76 3.72 -9.18
C ASP A 123 24.57 3.69 -10.17
N LYS A 124 24.28 2.52 -10.77
CA LYS A 124 23.16 2.36 -11.71
C LYS A 124 21.80 2.59 -11.05
N GLY A 125 20.79 2.93 -11.85
CA GLY A 125 19.43 3.24 -11.39
C GLY A 125 18.84 2.22 -10.40
N HIS A 126 18.95 0.92 -10.68
CA HIS A 126 18.41 -0.14 -9.80
C HIS A 126 19.07 -0.24 -8.42
N PHE A 127 20.20 0.45 -8.17
CA PHE A 127 20.76 0.59 -6.84
C PHE A 127 20.08 1.69 -6.02
N GLY A 128 19.30 2.59 -6.64
CA GLY A 128 18.48 3.62 -5.99
C GLY A 128 17.22 3.07 -5.31
N ARG A 129 17.24 1.84 -4.81
CA ARG A 129 16.14 1.23 -4.06
C ARG A 129 16.17 1.69 -2.60
N LEU A 130 14.99 1.80 -1.99
CA LEU A 130 14.87 2.13 -0.58
C LEU A 130 15.54 1.05 0.28
N GLU A 131 16.20 1.45 1.38
CA GLU A 131 16.94 0.58 2.31
C GLU A 131 18.13 -0.18 1.68
N SER A 132 18.62 0.27 0.51
CA SER A 132 19.82 -0.27 -0.13
C SER A 132 21.10 0.30 0.49
N LEU A 133 22.16 -0.52 0.56
CA LEU A 133 23.51 -0.07 0.92
C LEU A 133 24.19 0.74 -0.20
N TRP A 134 23.65 0.64 -1.42
CA TRP A 134 24.08 1.37 -2.62
C TRP A 134 23.03 2.40 -3.00
N GLY A 135 23.38 3.33 -3.90
CA GLY A 135 22.44 4.32 -4.41
C GLY A 135 22.70 4.66 -5.86
N TRP A 136 21.70 5.23 -6.53
CA TRP A 136 21.91 5.84 -7.83
C TRP A 136 22.64 7.17 -7.67
N THR A 137 23.70 7.36 -8.46
CA THR A 137 24.43 8.64 -8.55
C THR A 137 24.62 8.96 -10.02
N ALA A 138 24.07 10.08 -10.48
CA ALA A 138 24.26 10.57 -11.84
C ALA A 138 25.73 10.84 -12.16
N GLN A 139 26.10 10.80 -13.44
CA GLN A 139 27.45 11.15 -13.90
C GLN A 139 27.77 12.63 -13.63
N THR A 140 26.78 13.50 -13.77
CA THR A 140 26.91 14.92 -13.48
C THR A 140 26.80 15.19 -11.97
N VAL A 141 27.93 15.48 -11.33
CA VAL A 141 27.99 15.85 -9.89
C VAL A 141 28.52 17.27 -9.64
N ASN A 142 28.76 18.05 -10.69
CA ASN A 142 29.21 19.43 -10.53
C ASN A 142 28.05 20.32 -10.08
N GLN A 143 27.96 20.59 -8.78
CA GLN A 143 26.91 21.41 -8.17
C GLN A 143 26.80 22.84 -8.75
N ASN A 144 27.84 23.33 -9.43
CA ASN A 144 27.82 24.64 -10.07
C ASN A 144 27.15 24.62 -11.47
N ASP A 145 26.98 23.45 -12.07
CA ASP A 145 26.33 23.27 -13.37
C ASP A 145 24.88 22.78 -13.18
N LYS A 146 24.02 23.71 -12.78
CA LYS A 146 22.61 23.43 -12.51
C LYS A 146 21.87 22.90 -13.73
N GLU A 147 22.20 23.38 -14.94
CA GLU A 147 21.52 22.95 -16.17
C GLU A 147 21.77 21.48 -16.50
N SER A 148 22.99 21.00 -16.26
CA SER A 148 23.29 19.58 -16.46
C SER A 148 22.64 18.72 -15.37
N ILE A 149 22.60 19.17 -14.11
CA ILE A 149 21.97 18.45 -12.99
C ILE A 149 20.47 18.25 -13.23
N ILE A 150 19.73 19.29 -13.65
CA ILE A 150 18.27 19.19 -13.86
C ILE A 150 17.88 18.26 -15.02
N ARG A 151 18.83 17.83 -15.85
CA ARG A 151 18.60 16.88 -16.95
C ARG A 151 18.83 15.43 -16.55
N GLU A 152 19.37 15.19 -15.35
CA GLU A 152 19.56 13.85 -14.82
C GLU A 152 18.25 13.33 -14.21
N TRP A 153 17.95 12.05 -14.44
CA TRP A 153 16.73 11.43 -13.99
C TRP A 153 16.93 9.95 -13.68
N ILE A 154 16.08 9.43 -12.81
CA ILE A 154 15.84 8.01 -12.58
C ILE A 154 14.38 7.72 -12.94
N GLN A 155 14.14 6.63 -13.66
CA GLN A 155 12.83 6.24 -14.17
C GLN A 155 12.50 4.83 -13.68
N ILE A 156 11.26 4.66 -13.24
CA ILE A 156 10.69 3.39 -12.79
C ILE A 156 9.54 3.02 -13.73
N ASP A 157 9.64 1.89 -14.41
CA ASP A 157 8.57 1.33 -15.24
C ASP A 157 7.74 0.32 -14.42
N LEU A 158 6.48 0.64 -14.18
CA LEU A 158 5.57 -0.21 -13.39
C LEU A 158 4.91 -1.33 -14.21
N GLU A 159 5.16 -1.42 -15.52
CA GLU A 159 4.59 -2.37 -16.51
C GLU A 159 3.06 -2.29 -16.69
N GLU A 160 2.32 -1.81 -15.68
CA GLU A 160 0.88 -1.60 -15.67
C GLU A 160 0.56 -0.17 -15.22
N ILE A 161 -0.64 0.31 -15.61
CA ILE A 161 -1.14 1.59 -15.09
C ILE A 161 -1.47 1.42 -13.61
N LYS A 162 -0.74 2.13 -12.75
CA LYS A 162 -0.95 2.17 -11.30
C LYS A 162 -1.28 3.59 -10.86
N GLU A 163 -2.00 3.68 -9.74
CA GLU A 163 -2.13 4.92 -8.98
C GLU A 163 -0.88 5.11 -8.10
N ILE A 164 -0.27 6.30 -8.16
CA ILE A 164 0.91 6.65 -7.36
C ILE A 164 0.48 7.78 -6.43
N THR A 165 0.46 7.50 -5.13
CA THR A 165 -0.02 8.43 -4.09
C THR A 165 1.12 9.10 -3.32
N GLY A 166 2.35 8.61 -3.47
CA GLY A 166 3.51 9.17 -2.78
C GLY A 166 4.83 8.61 -3.29
N ILE A 167 5.92 9.30 -2.92
CA ILE A 167 7.30 8.90 -3.21
C ILE A 167 8.09 9.01 -1.91
N ILE A 168 8.87 7.99 -1.59
CA ILE A 168 9.82 8.00 -0.49
C ILE A 168 11.22 8.08 -1.08
N THR A 169 12.00 9.06 -0.64
CA THR A 169 13.39 9.25 -1.05
C THR A 169 14.35 8.94 0.08
N GLN A 170 15.55 8.47 -0.25
CA GLN A 170 16.63 8.27 0.71
C GLN A 170 17.96 8.75 0.10
N GLY A 171 18.89 9.16 0.96
CA GLY A 171 20.27 9.45 0.56
C GLY A 171 21.13 8.20 0.39
N HIS A 172 22.39 8.39 0.01
CA HIS A 172 23.34 7.30 -0.11
C HIS A 172 23.78 6.80 1.27
N TYR A 173 23.83 5.48 1.49
CA TYR A 173 24.18 4.90 2.79
C TYR A 173 25.61 5.23 3.25
N TYR A 174 26.60 5.05 2.36
CA TYR A 174 28.02 5.28 2.69
C TYR A 174 28.54 6.71 2.47
N TYR A 175 27.79 7.57 1.78
CA TYR A 175 28.27 8.89 1.34
C TYR A 175 27.30 9.97 1.77
N ASN A 176 27.83 11.15 2.10
CA ASN A 176 27.04 12.31 2.50
C ASN A 176 26.40 12.97 1.27
N GLN A 177 25.49 12.24 0.61
CA GLN A 177 24.85 12.60 -0.66
C GLN A 177 23.36 12.31 -0.56
N TRP A 178 22.53 13.32 -0.84
CA TRP A 178 21.07 13.22 -0.90
C TRP A 178 20.52 14.26 -1.87
N LEU A 179 19.27 14.07 -2.29
CA LEU A 179 18.52 15.09 -3.00
C LEU A 179 17.85 16.04 -2.00
N GLU A 180 17.88 17.33 -2.29
CA GLU A 180 17.17 18.35 -1.50
C GLU A 180 15.82 18.73 -2.12
N ALA A 181 15.72 18.60 -3.44
CA ALA A 181 14.51 18.84 -4.20
C ALA A 181 14.56 18.03 -5.49
N PHE A 182 13.39 17.64 -6.00
CA PHE A 182 13.24 16.95 -7.27
C PHE A 182 11.94 17.39 -7.94
N ALA A 183 11.81 17.07 -9.23
CA ALA A 183 10.56 17.18 -9.96
C ALA A 183 10.14 15.79 -10.42
N VAL A 184 8.84 15.57 -10.56
CA VAL A 184 8.28 14.28 -10.97
C VAL A 184 7.57 14.44 -12.31
N GLN A 185 7.84 13.52 -13.22
CA GLN A 185 7.07 13.36 -14.44
C GLN A 185 6.44 11.97 -14.49
N VAL A 186 5.24 11.87 -15.04
CA VAL A 186 4.51 10.60 -15.21
C VAL A 186 4.18 10.35 -16.67
N SER A 187 4.10 9.07 -17.04
CA SER A 187 3.69 8.65 -18.38
C SER A 187 2.91 7.35 -18.35
N LYS A 188 1.87 7.25 -19.19
CA LYS A 188 1.15 6.00 -19.47
C LYS A 188 1.72 5.24 -20.67
N THR A 189 2.67 5.84 -21.40
CA THR A 189 3.14 5.31 -22.71
C THR A 189 4.66 5.24 -22.82
N GLY A 190 5.40 5.86 -21.90
CA GLY A 190 6.85 6.06 -21.98
C GLY A 190 7.30 7.10 -23.03
N ALA A 191 6.41 7.53 -23.94
CA ALA A 191 6.75 8.45 -25.03
C ALA A 191 6.39 9.91 -24.76
N ARG A 192 5.36 10.16 -23.94
CA ARG A 192 4.90 11.49 -23.55
C ARG A 192 4.85 11.58 -22.04
N TRP A 193 5.44 12.65 -21.50
CA TRP A 193 5.62 12.86 -20.07
C TRP A 193 4.90 14.13 -19.65
N GLU A 194 4.28 14.06 -18.47
CA GLU A 194 3.51 15.15 -17.87
C GLU A 194 4.11 15.48 -16.50
N ASP A 195 4.36 16.76 -16.24
CA ASP A 195 4.86 17.22 -14.95
C ASP A 195 3.79 17.05 -13.87
N VAL A 196 4.18 16.48 -12.72
CA VAL A 196 3.35 16.48 -11.51
C VAL A 196 3.55 17.81 -10.79
N ARG A 197 2.45 18.54 -10.60
CA ARG A 197 2.43 19.83 -9.91
C ARG A 197 1.74 19.67 -8.56
N GLY A 198 2.30 20.29 -7.52
CA GLY A 198 1.63 20.40 -6.22
C GLY A 198 0.52 21.45 -6.24
N ASP A 199 -0.22 21.56 -5.13
CA ASP A 199 -1.40 22.41 -4.99
C ASP A 199 -1.12 23.91 -5.26
N ASP A 200 0.10 24.38 -4.98
CA ASP A 200 0.52 25.76 -5.20
C ASP A 200 1.16 25.99 -6.59
N SER A 201 1.00 25.05 -7.53
CA SER A 201 1.65 25.05 -8.86
C SER A 201 3.19 25.11 -8.84
N GLU A 202 3.81 24.90 -7.66
CA GLU A 202 5.20 24.51 -7.51
C GLU A 202 5.37 23.01 -7.85
N PHE A 203 6.57 22.61 -8.27
CA PHE A 203 6.88 21.18 -8.47
C PHE A 203 6.62 20.42 -7.17
N ALA A 204 6.06 19.21 -7.26
CA ALA A 204 5.89 18.34 -6.10
C ALA A 204 7.25 18.18 -5.39
N LYS A 205 7.33 18.62 -4.13
CA LYS A 205 8.52 18.55 -3.27
C LYS A 205 8.47 17.30 -2.41
#